data_AF-A0AAV4JJP0-F1
#
_entry.id   AF-A0AAV4JJP0-F1
#
_cell.length_a   1.000
_cell.length_b   1.000
_cell.length_c   1.000
_cell.angle_alpha   90.00
_cell.angle_beta   90.00
_cell.angle_gamma   90.00
#
_symmetry.space_group_name_H-M   'P 1'
#
loop_
_entity.id
_entity.type
_entity.pdbx_description
1 polymer ?
#
loop_
_entity_poly.entity_id
_entity_poly.type
_entity_poly.pdbx_seq_one_letter_code
_entity_poly.pdbx_strand_id
1 'polypeptide(L)'
;MAKLFRSLARSSARRWIYISLLILGLVCYVYVEIERLDMGSETPAEVRHPAHRKKRVPRNETDANGQPLPKRSWWGGPEEPKPANPLDITIVTMYLRLGPVKRADGTVTEEKDYLEWMRTWGWLTNTVVAYFDDDEMLAAFKNIRKSQPADKTILVRVNRTDLSSFDDLEDVRKLFADPEYPKFEPQTVNAEWSCATNAKYDILQRVLDEGHVKTETLAWLDIGLFKPLLKETVHKKNAPFTLELPDKFNASKIGLSEVGPGDKISKLRPWEIIQKDLVWTAGGFVLGTKEKMQEFITSYKAAQDELLEHDMISADMHTISAIYTPQMVKRGPPEAKAYICRDGWFGIRGTVTKYGCLAFLCKEAAETRAKARMKAQGL
;
A
#
# COMPACT_ATOMS: atom_id res chain seq x y z
N MET A 1 -54.29 22.49 -18.81
CA MET A 1 -53.40 21.54 -19.52
C MET A 1 -52.17 21.10 -18.73
N ALA A 2 -51.41 21.98 -18.07
CA ALA A 2 -50.18 21.60 -17.35
C ALA A 2 -50.37 20.63 -16.14
N LYS A 3 -51.54 20.64 -15.48
CA LYS A 3 -51.88 19.67 -14.41
C LYS A 3 -52.26 18.29 -14.96
N LEU A 4 -52.77 18.20 -16.19
CA LEU A 4 -53.14 16.93 -16.83
C LEU A 4 -51.89 16.15 -17.29
N PHE A 5 -50.87 16.87 -17.79
CA PHE A 5 -49.58 16.27 -18.20
C PHE A 5 -48.75 15.70 -17.03
N ARG A 6 -48.81 16.31 -15.84
CA ARG A 6 -48.11 15.78 -14.64
C ARG A 6 -48.73 14.50 -14.09
N SER A 7 -50.03 14.26 -14.34
CA SER A 7 -50.72 13.04 -13.95
C SER A 7 -50.35 11.86 -14.87
N LEU A 8 -50.29 12.10 -16.18
CA LEU A 8 -49.92 11.09 -17.17
C LEU A 8 -48.43 10.68 -17.09
N ALA A 9 -47.53 11.60 -16.75
CA ALA A 9 -46.09 11.30 -16.59
C ALA A 9 -45.75 10.42 -15.37
N ARG A 10 -46.56 10.43 -14.31
CA ARG A 10 -46.36 9.56 -13.13
C ARG A 10 -46.82 8.12 -13.36
N SER A 11 -47.74 7.92 -14.31
CA SER A 11 -48.25 6.61 -14.71
C SER A 11 -47.22 5.81 -15.55
N SER A 12 -46.43 6.48 -16.39
CA SER A 12 -45.45 5.79 -17.25
C SER A 12 -44.17 5.37 -16.51
N ALA A 13 -43.70 6.16 -15.54
CA ALA A 13 -42.46 5.85 -14.82
C ALA A 13 -42.52 4.53 -14.03
N ARG A 14 -43.67 4.22 -13.41
CA ARG A 14 -43.87 2.94 -12.71
C ARG A 14 -43.84 1.75 -13.68
N ARG A 15 -44.46 1.88 -14.86
CA ARG A 15 -44.43 0.83 -15.90
C ARG A 15 -43.00 0.52 -16.37
N TRP A 16 -42.18 1.55 -16.58
CA TRP A 16 -40.77 1.36 -16.95
C TRP A 16 -39.95 0.68 -15.86
N ILE A 17 -40.19 1.00 -14.58
CA ILE A 17 -39.53 0.31 -13.47
C ILE A 17 -39.90 -1.19 -13.44
N TYR A 18 -41.17 -1.54 -13.63
CA TYR A 18 -41.59 -2.95 -13.66
C TYR A 18 -41.02 -3.71 -14.86
N ILE A 19 -40.96 -3.08 -16.04
CA ILE A 19 -40.34 -3.69 -17.23
C ILE A 19 -38.85 -3.94 -17.01
N SER A 20 -38.12 -2.95 -16.45
CA SER A 20 -36.69 -3.12 -16.15
C SER A 20 -36.42 -4.21 -15.11
N LEU A 21 -37.26 -4.33 -14.08
CA LEU A 21 -37.14 -5.40 -13.08
C LEU A 21 -37.45 -6.79 -13.68
N LEU A 22 -38.42 -6.89 -14.60
CA LEU A 22 -38.76 -8.14 -15.27
C LEU A 22 -37.61 -8.61 -16.18
N ILE A 23 -36.99 -7.69 -16.92
CA ILE A 23 -35.82 -7.97 -17.77
C ILE A 23 -34.64 -8.43 -16.91
N LEU A 24 -34.37 -7.76 -15.79
CA LEU A 24 -33.30 -8.15 -14.87
C LEU A 24 -33.52 -9.56 -14.30
N GLY A 25 -34.77 -9.89 -13.93
CA GLY A 25 -35.12 -11.23 -13.46
C GLY A 25 -34.91 -12.32 -14.51
N LEU A 26 -35.26 -12.05 -15.77
CA LEU A 26 -35.02 -12.96 -16.90
C LEU A 26 -33.53 -13.19 -17.17
N VAL A 27 -32.71 -12.14 -17.09
CA VAL A 27 -31.24 -12.25 -17.26
C VAL A 27 -30.63 -13.09 -16.14
N CYS A 28 -31.04 -12.89 -14.88
CA CYS A 28 -30.58 -13.70 -13.77
C CYS A 28 -31.00 -15.17 -13.90
N TYR A 29 -32.22 -15.44 -14.37
CA TYR A 29 -32.70 -16.81 -14.57
C TYR A 29 -31.89 -17.55 -15.64
N VAL A 30 -31.61 -16.90 -16.79
CA VAL A 30 -30.78 -17.48 -17.85
C VAL A 30 -29.36 -17.75 -17.37
N TYR A 31 -28.78 -16.85 -16.56
CA TYR A 31 -27.42 -17.02 -16.04
C TYR A 31 -27.31 -18.22 -15.09
N VAL A 32 -28.29 -18.42 -14.20
CA VAL A 32 -28.35 -19.57 -13.28
C VAL A 32 -28.52 -20.88 -14.05
N GLU A 33 -29.31 -20.91 -15.11
CA GLU A 33 -29.52 -22.12 -15.90
C GLU A 33 -28.29 -22.50 -16.75
N ILE A 34 -27.50 -21.51 -17.20
CA ILE A 34 -26.22 -21.74 -17.88
C ILE A 34 -25.19 -22.37 -16.91
N GLU A 35 -25.04 -21.86 -15.68
CA GLU A 35 -24.14 -22.47 -14.69
C GLU A 35 -24.58 -23.90 -14.30
N ARG A 36 -25.88 -24.18 -14.33
CA ARG A 36 -26.42 -25.51 -14.02
C ARG A 36 -26.11 -26.55 -15.10
N LEU A 37 -25.95 -26.12 -16.35
CA LEU A 37 -25.58 -26.99 -17.47
C LEU A 37 -24.07 -27.25 -17.55
N ASP A 38 -23.24 -26.42 -16.91
CA ASP A 38 -21.77 -26.52 -16.99
C ASP A 38 -21.14 -27.41 -15.89
N MET A 39 -21.90 -27.75 -14.83
CA MET A 39 -21.41 -28.64 -13.74
C MET A 39 -21.58 -30.15 -14.03
N GLY A 40 -21.64 -30.53 -15.31
CA GLY A 40 -22.07 -31.85 -15.75
C GLY A 40 -20.97 -32.79 -16.28
N SER A 41 -19.70 -32.70 -15.87
CA SER A 41 -18.73 -33.77 -16.18
C SER A 41 -17.41 -33.67 -15.41
N GLU A 42 -17.31 -34.33 -14.25
CA GLU A 42 -16.02 -34.86 -13.80
C GLU A 42 -16.20 -36.26 -13.22
N THR A 43 -15.53 -37.24 -13.84
CA THR A 43 -15.45 -38.64 -13.43
C THR A 43 -14.52 -38.81 -12.22
N PRO A 44 -14.84 -39.66 -11.24
CA PRO A 44 -14.02 -39.81 -10.03
C PRO A 44 -12.80 -40.70 -10.28
N ALA A 45 -11.64 -40.22 -9.84
CA ALA A 45 -10.36 -40.92 -9.89
C ALA A 45 -10.27 -42.08 -8.87
N GLU A 46 -9.52 -43.09 -9.29
CA GLU A 46 -9.30 -44.41 -8.70
C GLU A 46 -8.60 -44.37 -7.33
N VAL A 47 -9.23 -44.98 -6.32
CA VAL A 47 -8.70 -45.10 -4.95
C VAL A 47 -7.72 -46.29 -4.87
N ARG A 48 -6.44 -46.03 -4.61
CA ARG A 48 -5.46 -47.06 -4.22
C ARG A 48 -5.31 -47.13 -2.70
N HIS A 49 -5.62 -48.31 -2.15
CA HIS A 49 -5.39 -48.63 -0.74
C HIS A 49 -3.89 -48.86 -0.41
N PRO A 50 -3.38 -48.39 0.74
CA PRO A 50 -2.06 -48.79 1.24
C PRO A 50 -2.11 -50.13 1.98
N ALA A 51 -1.13 -50.98 1.70
CA ALA A 51 -0.89 -52.26 2.33
C ALA A 51 -0.43 -52.15 3.81
N HIS A 52 -0.81 -53.16 4.59
CA HIS A 52 -0.47 -53.35 6.00
C HIS A 52 1.01 -53.15 6.36
N ARG A 53 1.29 -52.23 7.30
CA ARG A 53 2.61 -52.01 7.90
C ARG A 53 2.77 -52.86 9.17
N LYS A 54 3.65 -53.87 9.13
CA LYS A 54 4.08 -54.64 10.32
C LYS A 54 4.89 -53.74 11.27
N LYS A 55 4.59 -53.81 12.58
CA LYS A 55 5.36 -53.16 13.66
C LYS A 55 6.82 -53.66 13.64
N ARG A 56 7.78 -52.77 13.40
CA ARG A 56 9.22 -53.03 13.61
C ARG A 56 9.61 -52.67 15.04
N VAL A 57 10.34 -53.57 15.68
CA VAL A 57 11.01 -53.38 16.98
C VAL A 57 12.21 -52.42 16.78
N PRO A 58 12.54 -51.52 17.74
CA PRO A 58 13.63 -50.57 17.57
C PRO A 58 14.98 -51.28 17.60
N ARG A 59 15.83 -51.00 16.60
CA ARG A 59 17.24 -51.38 16.57
C ARG A 59 18.03 -50.16 17.08
N ASN A 60 18.87 -50.34 18.10
CA ASN A 60 19.80 -49.29 18.52
C ASN A 60 20.89 -49.16 17.45
N GLU A 61 20.87 -48.06 16.70
CA GLU A 61 21.89 -47.76 15.69
C GLU A 61 23.01 -46.92 16.31
N THR A 62 24.24 -47.40 16.17
CA THR A 62 25.48 -46.70 16.51
C THR A 62 26.14 -46.23 15.21
N ASP A 63 26.97 -45.18 15.29
CA ASP A 63 27.79 -44.75 14.17
C ASP A 63 28.96 -45.71 13.90
N ALA A 64 29.75 -45.41 12.86
CA ALA A 64 30.92 -46.19 12.45
C ALA A 64 32.02 -46.28 13.53
N ASN A 65 31.94 -45.47 14.58
CA ASN A 65 32.87 -45.45 15.71
C ASN A 65 32.27 -46.07 16.98
N GLY A 66 31.11 -46.73 16.88
CA GLY A 66 30.45 -47.39 18.00
C GLY A 66 29.78 -46.42 18.99
N GLN A 67 29.66 -45.13 18.65
CA GLN A 67 28.95 -44.17 19.49
C GLN A 67 27.44 -44.23 19.20
N PRO A 68 26.57 -44.08 20.22
CA PRO A 68 25.14 -43.99 20.01
C PRO A 68 24.84 -42.75 19.15
N LEU A 69 24.12 -42.93 18.04
CA LEU A 69 23.66 -41.80 17.26
C LEU A 69 22.78 -40.89 18.15
N PRO A 70 22.92 -39.56 18.07
CA PRO A 70 22.13 -38.66 18.89
C PRO A 70 20.64 -38.93 18.65
N LYS A 71 19.89 -39.14 19.75
CA LYS A 71 18.46 -39.40 19.71
C LYS A 71 17.76 -38.25 18.98
N ARG A 72 17.35 -38.48 17.72
CA ARG A 72 16.40 -37.60 17.03
C ARG A 72 15.14 -37.51 17.91
N SER A 73 14.83 -36.33 18.41
CA SER A 73 13.53 -36.08 19.03
C SER A 73 12.47 -36.25 17.95
N TRP A 74 11.53 -37.16 18.17
CA TRP A 74 10.45 -37.46 17.23
C TRP A 74 9.35 -36.37 17.19
N TRP A 75 9.59 -35.20 17.79
CA TRP A 75 8.63 -34.11 17.97
C TRP A 75 9.20 -32.70 17.67
N GLY A 76 10.19 -32.61 16.78
CA GLY A 76 10.77 -31.34 16.38
C GLY A 76 11.38 -31.43 15.00
N GLY A 77 10.56 -31.74 13.99
CA GLY A 77 10.93 -31.38 12.63
C GLY A 77 11.06 -29.85 12.53
N PRO A 78 11.79 -29.30 11.54
CA PRO A 78 11.67 -27.88 11.24
C PRO A 78 10.18 -27.57 11.11
N GLU A 79 9.67 -26.62 11.90
CA GLU A 79 8.28 -26.18 11.81
C GLU A 79 8.00 -25.93 10.33
N GLU A 80 7.01 -26.65 9.78
CA GLU A 80 6.53 -26.35 8.44
C GLU A 80 6.24 -24.85 8.39
N PRO A 81 6.74 -24.12 7.38
CA PRO A 81 6.51 -22.69 7.30
C PRO A 81 5.00 -22.46 7.38
N LYS A 82 4.56 -21.79 8.44
CA LYS A 82 3.16 -21.44 8.61
C LYS A 82 2.73 -20.74 7.31
N PRO A 83 1.65 -21.20 6.65
CA PRO A 83 1.23 -20.60 5.39
C PRO A 83 1.03 -19.10 5.62
N ALA A 84 1.67 -18.29 4.76
CA ALA A 84 1.60 -16.85 4.86
C ALA A 84 0.13 -16.42 4.82
N ASN A 85 -0.29 -15.58 5.77
CA ASN A 85 -1.65 -15.06 5.78
C ASN A 85 -1.82 -14.23 4.49
N PRO A 86 -2.79 -14.55 3.61
CA PRO A 86 -2.94 -13.88 2.32
C PRO A 86 -3.31 -12.39 2.46
N LEU A 87 -3.69 -11.96 3.67
CA LEU A 87 -4.00 -10.58 4.01
C LEU A 87 -2.79 -9.79 4.52
N ASP A 88 -1.64 -10.44 4.74
CA ASP A 88 -0.44 -9.80 5.26
C ASP A 88 0.18 -8.86 4.22
N ILE A 89 0.64 -7.71 4.72
CA ILE A 89 1.31 -6.68 3.94
C ILE A 89 2.73 -6.51 4.48
N THR A 90 3.74 -6.60 3.62
CA THR A 90 5.09 -6.12 3.93
C THR A 90 5.13 -4.62 3.78
N ILE A 91 5.57 -3.91 4.81
CA ILE A 91 5.62 -2.45 4.83
C ILE A 91 7.03 -1.99 4.49
N VAL A 92 7.13 -1.06 3.55
CA VAL A 92 8.39 -0.46 3.10
C VAL A 92 8.37 1.03 3.45
N THR A 93 9.48 1.53 3.97
CA THR A 93 9.61 2.94 4.33
C THR A 93 11.05 3.42 4.19
N MET A 94 11.22 4.74 4.15
CA MET A 94 12.51 5.38 4.13
C MET A 94 12.48 6.66 4.97
N TYR A 95 13.61 6.99 5.58
CA TYR A 95 13.90 8.32 6.09
C TYR A 95 15.22 8.81 5.50
N LEU A 96 15.18 10.02 4.95
CA LEU A 96 16.36 10.77 4.50
C LEU A 96 16.49 12.05 5.33
N ARG A 97 17.69 12.34 5.86
CA ARG A 97 17.97 13.51 6.71
C ARG A 97 18.09 14.81 5.89
N LEU A 98 16.96 15.37 5.48
CA LEU A 98 16.95 16.59 4.64
C LEU A 98 17.19 17.90 5.39
N GLY A 99 17.27 17.85 6.73
CA GLY A 99 17.20 19.04 7.57
C GLY A 99 15.76 19.54 7.76
N PRO A 100 15.57 20.78 8.26
CA PRO A 100 14.25 21.36 8.47
C PRO A 100 13.49 21.55 7.15
N VAL A 101 12.23 21.09 7.09
CA VAL A 101 11.37 21.21 5.90
C VAL A 101 10.19 22.12 6.21
N LYS A 102 10.12 23.26 5.52
CA LYS A 102 8.97 24.17 5.58
C LYS A 102 7.80 23.58 4.80
N ARG A 103 6.59 23.75 5.32
CA ARG A 103 5.32 23.27 4.74
C ARG A 103 4.51 24.44 4.20
N ALA A 104 3.54 24.13 3.33
CA ALA A 104 2.60 25.11 2.78
C ALA A 104 1.83 25.92 3.85
N ASP A 105 1.56 25.34 5.01
CA ASP A 105 0.90 26.03 6.14
C ASP A 105 1.85 26.90 6.99
N GLY A 106 3.11 27.04 6.56
CA GLY A 106 4.15 27.79 7.25
C GLY A 106 4.82 27.04 8.39
N THR A 107 4.36 25.84 8.74
CA THR A 107 5.03 25.02 9.76
C THR A 107 6.36 24.49 9.25
N VAL A 108 7.29 24.24 10.17
CA VAL A 108 8.57 23.62 9.87
C VAL A 108 8.60 22.26 10.55
N THR A 109 8.86 21.21 9.78
CA THR A 109 9.13 19.88 10.30
C THR A 109 10.61 19.72 10.53
N GLU A 110 10.99 19.34 11.75
CA GLU A 110 12.37 19.08 12.15
C GLU A 110 12.61 17.58 12.40
N GLU A 111 13.87 17.20 12.56
CA GLU A 111 14.26 15.81 12.86
C GLU A 111 13.60 15.27 14.14
N LYS A 112 13.48 16.10 15.18
CA LYS A 112 12.82 15.73 16.45
C LYS A 112 11.36 15.32 16.25
N ASP A 113 10.68 15.90 15.25
CA ASP A 113 9.29 15.56 14.95
C ASP A 113 9.22 14.14 14.37
N TYR A 114 10.15 13.79 13.48
CA TYR A 114 10.24 12.43 12.93
C TYR A 114 10.59 11.40 14.01
N LEU A 115 11.49 11.70 14.95
CA LEU A 115 11.75 10.84 16.11
C LEU A 115 10.48 10.59 16.93
N GLU A 116 9.66 11.61 17.15
CA GLU A 116 8.37 11.47 17.84
C GLU A 116 7.39 10.61 17.03
N TRP A 117 7.24 10.90 15.73
CA TRP A 117 6.31 10.20 14.85
C TRP A 117 6.67 8.73 14.67
N MET A 118 7.97 8.41 14.64
CA MET A 118 8.49 7.05 14.53
C MET A 118 8.06 6.16 15.69
N ARG A 119 7.71 6.71 16.88
CA ARG A 119 7.26 5.89 18.02
C ARG A 119 6.09 4.96 17.67
N THR A 120 5.23 5.39 16.75
CA THR A 120 4.08 4.60 16.28
C THR A 120 4.49 3.30 15.58
N TRP A 121 5.70 3.25 15.02
CA TRP A 121 6.27 2.05 14.39
C TRP A 121 6.65 0.97 15.39
N GLY A 122 6.84 1.32 16.67
CA GLY A 122 7.03 0.33 17.73
C GLY A 122 5.76 -0.49 17.99
N TRP A 123 4.60 0.04 17.61
CA TRP A 123 3.30 -0.61 17.76
C TRP A 123 2.87 -1.39 16.50
N LEU A 124 3.48 -1.11 15.35
CA LEU A 124 3.17 -1.78 14.09
C LEU A 124 3.81 -3.18 14.03
N THR A 125 2.99 -4.21 13.87
CA THR A 125 3.40 -5.63 13.93
C THR A 125 3.69 -6.26 12.55
N ASN A 126 3.43 -5.55 11.46
CA ASN A 126 3.82 -5.99 10.12
C ASN A 126 5.33 -6.21 10.01
N THR A 127 5.73 -7.05 9.04
CA THR A 127 7.11 -7.07 8.57
C THR A 127 7.43 -5.71 7.95
N VAL A 128 8.52 -5.09 8.39
CA VAL A 128 8.98 -3.78 7.93
C VAL A 128 10.35 -3.89 7.30
N VAL A 129 10.52 -3.32 6.10
CA VAL A 129 11.83 -3.02 5.51
C VAL A 129 11.99 -1.51 5.52
N ALA A 130 12.98 -1.02 6.28
CA ALA A 130 13.17 0.41 6.49
C ALA A 130 14.59 0.84 6.09
N TYR A 131 14.65 1.89 5.28
CA TYR A 131 15.88 2.46 4.76
C TYR A 131 16.19 3.79 5.43
N PHE A 132 17.45 4.00 5.79
CA PHE A 132 17.91 5.24 6.43
C PHE A 132 19.21 5.72 5.81
N ASP A 133 19.31 7.03 5.61
CA ASP A 133 20.58 7.67 5.20
C ASP A 133 21.39 8.24 6.37
N ASP A 134 20.98 7.91 7.59
CA ASP A 134 21.56 8.42 8.83
C ASP A 134 21.63 7.33 9.90
N ASP A 135 22.79 7.20 10.54
CA ASP A 135 23.05 6.12 11.50
C ASP A 135 22.32 6.33 12.83
N GLU A 136 22.12 7.58 13.25
CA GLU A 136 21.43 7.90 14.50
C GLU A 136 19.94 7.58 14.37
N MET A 137 19.32 7.98 13.25
CA MET A 137 17.92 7.68 12.95
C MET A 137 17.68 6.19 12.75
N LEU A 138 18.61 5.49 12.08
CA LEU A 138 18.57 4.02 11.96
C LEU A 138 18.61 3.36 13.34
N ALA A 139 19.54 3.78 14.22
CA ALA A 139 19.66 3.24 15.57
C ALA A 139 18.43 3.54 16.43
N ALA A 140 17.86 4.75 16.31
CA ALA A 140 16.62 5.14 16.98
C ALA A 140 15.45 4.24 16.54
N PHE A 141 15.28 4.02 15.24
CA PHE A 141 14.23 3.17 14.71
C PHE A 141 14.40 1.70 15.13
N LYS A 142 15.64 1.19 15.16
CA LYS A 142 15.96 -0.13 15.71
C LYS A 142 15.50 -0.26 17.17
N ASN A 143 15.78 0.74 18.01
CA ASN A 143 15.37 0.74 19.41
C ASN A 143 13.84 0.87 19.56
N ILE A 144 13.16 1.63 18.70
CA ILE A 144 11.70 1.74 18.67
C ILE A 144 11.04 0.39 18.40
N ARG A 145 11.60 -0.39 17.46
CA ARG A 145 11.07 -1.70 17.07
C ARG A 145 11.64 -2.88 17.86
N LYS A 146 12.45 -2.66 18.90
CA LYS A 146 13.14 -3.73 19.65
C LYS A 146 12.24 -4.79 20.27
N SER A 147 10.97 -4.45 20.54
CA SER A 147 9.98 -5.39 21.10
C SER A 147 9.33 -6.27 20.02
N GLN A 148 9.53 -5.96 18.74
CA GLN A 148 9.07 -6.79 17.64
C GLN A 148 10.03 -7.97 17.43
N PRO A 149 9.55 -9.11 16.92
CA PRO A 149 10.43 -10.20 16.51
C PRO A 149 11.53 -9.74 15.53
N ALA A 150 12.72 -10.32 15.65
CA ALA A 150 13.89 -9.88 14.86
C ALA A 150 13.68 -10.04 13.34
N ASP A 151 12.90 -11.03 12.93
CA ASP A 151 12.53 -11.30 11.54
C ASP A 151 11.46 -10.34 10.99
N LYS A 152 10.83 -9.52 11.84
CA LYS A 152 9.82 -8.52 11.46
C LYS A 152 10.40 -7.16 11.13
N THR A 153 11.71 -6.97 11.22
CA THR A 153 12.35 -5.69 10.95
C THR A 153 13.68 -5.87 10.21
N ILE A 154 13.69 -5.48 8.94
CA ILE A 154 14.89 -5.41 8.11
C ILE A 154 15.29 -3.93 8.04
N LEU A 155 16.51 -3.61 8.47
CA LEU A 155 17.05 -2.25 8.47
C LEU A 155 18.19 -2.18 7.47
N VAL A 156 18.12 -1.21 6.57
CA VAL A 156 19.11 -1.03 5.50
C VAL A 156 19.65 0.39 5.54
N ARG A 157 20.97 0.52 5.52
CA ARG A 157 21.64 1.79 5.29
C ARG A 157 21.62 2.09 3.80
N VAL A 158 21.24 3.31 3.42
CA VAL A 158 21.25 3.76 2.03
C VAL A 158 22.03 5.06 1.90
N ASN A 159 22.72 5.27 0.78
CA ASN A 159 23.26 6.57 0.43
C ASN A 159 22.33 7.22 -0.60
N ARG A 160 22.15 8.55 -0.53
CA ARG A 160 21.33 9.27 -1.53
C ARG A 160 21.90 9.14 -2.93
N THR A 161 23.22 9.02 -3.04
CA THR A 161 23.92 8.79 -4.32
C THR A 161 23.65 7.41 -4.93
N ASP A 162 23.02 6.49 -4.19
CA ASP A 162 22.58 5.19 -4.71
C ASP A 162 21.13 5.26 -5.26
N LEU A 163 20.47 6.42 -5.19
CA LEU A 163 19.07 6.59 -5.54
C LEU A 163 18.97 7.46 -6.80
N SER A 164 18.51 6.89 -7.91
CA SER A 164 18.45 7.59 -9.21
C SER A 164 17.67 8.90 -9.16
N SER A 165 16.67 9.03 -8.27
CA SER A 165 15.94 10.30 -8.09
C SER A 165 16.79 11.47 -7.58
N PHE A 166 18.01 11.22 -7.11
CA PHE A 166 18.98 12.25 -6.72
C PHE A 166 20.02 12.54 -7.79
N ASP A 167 20.08 11.77 -8.89
CA ASP A 167 21.02 12.01 -9.99
C ASP A 167 20.79 13.39 -10.63
N ASP A 168 19.52 13.81 -10.71
CA ASP A 168 19.11 15.08 -11.32
C ASP A 168 19.03 16.25 -10.33
N LEU A 169 19.50 16.09 -9.09
CA LEU A 169 19.31 17.08 -8.02
C LEU A 169 19.74 18.50 -8.42
N GLU A 170 20.88 18.63 -9.12
CA GLU A 170 21.36 19.93 -9.57
C GLU A 170 20.45 20.58 -10.62
N ASP A 171 19.84 19.79 -11.50
CA ASP A 171 18.92 20.30 -12.51
C ASP A 171 17.57 20.68 -11.88
N VAL A 172 17.08 19.89 -10.92
CA VAL A 172 15.92 20.27 -10.10
C VAL A 172 16.18 21.57 -9.33
N ARG A 173 17.39 21.74 -8.76
CA ARG A 173 17.77 22.99 -8.07
C ARG A 173 17.76 24.19 -9.00
N LYS A 174 18.31 24.06 -10.22
CA LYS A 174 18.28 25.13 -11.23
C LYS A 174 16.85 25.49 -11.60
N LEU A 175 16.01 24.50 -11.85
CA LEU A 175 14.60 24.70 -12.18
C LEU A 175 13.85 25.39 -11.04
N PHE A 176 14.07 24.96 -9.80
CA PHE A 176 13.42 25.57 -8.63
C PHE A 176 13.99 26.95 -8.28
N ALA A 177 15.15 27.33 -8.81
CA ALA A 177 15.68 28.68 -8.71
C ALA A 177 15.07 29.65 -9.74
N ASP A 178 14.50 29.15 -10.83
CA ASP A 178 13.86 29.96 -11.88
C ASP A 178 12.65 30.73 -11.30
N PRO A 179 12.59 32.08 -11.43
CA PRO A 179 11.48 32.88 -10.92
C PRO A 179 10.14 32.61 -11.61
N GLU A 180 10.12 32.08 -12.83
CA GLU A 180 8.91 31.73 -13.57
C GLU A 180 8.38 30.34 -13.19
N TYR A 181 9.20 29.50 -12.55
CA TYR A 181 8.78 28.18 -12.09
C TYR A 181 7.81 28.27 -10.90
N PRO A 182 6.72 27.48 -10.86
CA PRO A 182 5.74 27.53 -9.78
C PRO A 182 6.38 27.35 -8.39
N LYS A 183 5.92 28.09 -7.38
CA LYS A 183 6.47 28.07 -6.01
C LYS A 183 5.45 27.54 -5.00
N PHE A 184 5.50 26.24 -4.74
CA PHE A 184 4.68 25.54 -3.76
C PHE A 184 5.59 24.86 -2.74
N GLU A 185 5.40 25.17 -1.46
CA GLU A 185 6.23 24.66 -0.37
C GLU A 185 5.71 23.29 0.13
N PRO A 186 6.55 22.23 0.20
CA PRO A 186 7.95 22.15 -0.24
C PRO A 186 8.14 21.70 -1.70
N GLN A 187 7.05 21.36 -2.41
CA GLN A 187 7.03 20.54 -3.62
C GLN A 187 7.85 21.08 -4.80
N THR A 188 7.94 22.40 -4.95
CA THR A 188 8.65 23.06 -6.07
C THR A 188 9.60 24.17 -5.59
N VAL A 189 9.99 24.09 -4.31
CA VAL A 189 10.90 25.05 -3.67
C VAL A 189 12.11 24.33 -3.06
N ASN A 190 11.89 23.13 -2.51
CA ASN A 190 12.96 22.32 -1.90
C ASN A 190 13.28 21.12 -2.80
N ALA A 191 14.38 21.21 -3.54
CA ALA A 191 14.80 20.19 -4.51
C ALA A 191 15.09 18.86 -3.84
N GLU A 192 15.78 18.87 -2.70
CA GLU A 192 16.12 17.68 -1.92
C GLU A 192 14.88 16.95 -1.40
N TRP A 193 13.85 17.71 -1.00
CA TRP A 193 12.57 17.16 -0.60
C TRP A 193 11.83 16.55 -1.79
N SER A 194 11.82 17.24 -2.93
CA SER A 194 11.26 16.70 -4.18
C SER A 194 11.92 15.37 -4.55
N CYS A 195 13.26 15.34 -4.67
CA CYS A 195 14.05 14.14 -4.94
C CYS A 195 13.76 13.03 -3.90
N ALA A 196 13.68 13.35 -2.61
CA ALA A 196 13.38 12.38 -1.57
C ALA A 196 11.99 11.74 -1.70
N THR A 197 10.96 12.50 -2.10
CA THR A 197 9.63 11.92 -2.33
C THR A 197 9.59 11.00 -3.53
N ASN A 198 10.31 11.33 -4.61
CA ASN A 198 10.42 10.50 -5.80
C ASN A 198 11.28 9.23 -5.55
N ALA A 199 12.34 9.34 -4.72
CA ALA A 199 13.23 8.23 -4.35
C ALA A 199 12.54 7.04 -3.65
N LYS A 200 11.30 7.24 -3.21
CA LYS A 200 10.36 6.18 -2.82
C LYS A 200 10.33 5.02 -3.81
N TYR A 201 10.28 5.32 -5.10
CA TYR A 201 10.13 4.31 -6.14
C TYR A 201 11.46 3.62 -6.47
N ASP A 202 12.59 4.25 -6.15
CA ASP A 202 13.91 3.60 -6.16
C ASP A 202 13.99 2.56 -5.05
N ILE A 203 13.53 2.90 -3.85
CA ILE A 203 13.47 1.96 -2.72
C ILE A 203 12.47 0.82 -2.96
N LEU A 204 11.29 1.12 -3.51
CA LEU A 204 10.31 0.10 -3.85
C LEU A 204 10.82 -0.85 -4.94
N GLN A 205 11.61 -0.38 -5.90
CA GLN A 205 12.29 -1.26 -6.85
C GLN A 205 13.31 -2.14 -6.13
N ARG A 206 14.20 -1.50 -5.36
CA ARG A 206 15.31 -2.17 -4.66
C ARG A 206 14.83 -3.28 -3.73
N VAL A 207 13.77 -3.05 -2.94
CA VAL A 207 13.25 -4.05 -2.01
C VAL A 207 12.64 -5.27 -2.69
N LEU A 208 12.11 -5.10 -3.91
CA LEU A 208 11.62 -6.19 -4.76
C LEU A 208 12.80 -7.00 -5.31
N ASP A 209 13.82 -6.31 -5.84
CA ASP A 209 15.01 -6.93 -6.43
C ASP A 209 15.84 -7.70 -5.38
N GLU A 210 15.97 -7.16 -4.16
CA GLU A 210 16.65 -7.81 -3.04
C GLU A 210 15.85 -8.98 -2.44
N GLY A 211 14.61 -9.19 -2.88
CA GLY A 211 13.76 -10.28 -2.43
C GLY A 211 13.37 -10.20 -0.95
N HIS A 212 13.39 -9.00 -0.36
CA HIS A 212 13.03 -8.77 1.04
C HIS A 212 11.52 -8.87 1.29
N VAL A 213 10.70 -8.74 0.24
CA VAL A 213 9.24 -8.89 0.31
C VAL A 213 8.86 -10.37 0.21
N LYS A 214 8.43 -10.97 1.33
CA LYS A 214 7.99 -12.38 1.37
C LYS A 214 6.48 -12.57 1.18
N THR A 215 5.68 -11.54 1.45
CA THR A 215 4.23 -11.52 1.20
C THR A 215 3.92 -11.33 -0.28
N GLU A 216 2.68 -11.61 -0.69
CA GLU A 216 2.22 -11.30 -2.06
C GLU A 216 1.99 -9.80 -2.25
N THR A 217 1.56 -9.12 -1.18
CA THR A 217 1.28 -7.68 -1.18
C THR A 217 2.35 -6.93 -0.41
N LEU A 218 2.74 -5.77 -0.92
CA LEU A 218 3.55 -4.79 -0.21
C LEU A 218 2.89 -3.41 -0.22
N ALA A 219 3.28 -2.58 0.73
CA ALA A 219 2.91 -1.17 0.73
C ALA A 219 4.08 -0.27 1.06
N TRP A 220 4.17 0.85 0.35
CA TRP A 220 4.88 2.01 0.88
C TRP A 220 4.10 2.64 2.02
N LEU A 221 4.79 3.08 3.07
CA LEU A 221 4.22 3.87 4.15
C LEU A 221 5.19 5.00 4.53
N ASP A 222 4.78 6.26 4.35
CA ASP A 222 5.58 7.40 4.81
C ASP A 222 5.81 7.31 6.33
N ILE A 223 7.05 7.56 6.76
CA ILE A 223 7.47 7.36 8.15
C ILE A 223 6.64 8.17 9.18
N GLY A 224 6.12 9.32 8.74
CA GLY A 224 5.29 10.21 9.56
C GLY A 224 3.78 10.00 9.42
N LEU A 225 3.29 9.08 8.57
CA LEU A 225 1.87 9.00 8.23
C LEU A 225 0.99 8.70 9.45
N PHE A 226 1.46 7.81 10.34
CA PHE A 226 0.73 7.40 11.53
C PHE A 226 0.92 8.30 12.76
N LYS A 227 1.55 9.48 12.64
CA LYS A 227 1.64 10.43 13.75
C LYS A 227 0.32 10.74 14.49
N PRO A 228 -0.89 10.69 13.88
CA PRO A 228 -2.14 10.87 14.63
C PRO A 228 -2.36 9.82 15.72
N LEU A 229 -1.81 8.61 15.57
CA LEU A 229 -1.93 7.52 16.56
C LEU A 229 -1.22 7.85 17.87
N LEU A 230 -0.35 8.87 17.91
CA LEU A 230 0.26 9.37 19.15
C LEU A 230 -0.79 9.98 20.11
N LYS A 231 -1.97 10.36 19.60
CA LYS A 231 -3.06 10.89 20.40
C LYS A 231 -3.88 9.73 20.97
N GLU A 232 -4.02 9.68 22.29
CA GLU A 232 -4.80 8.62 22.97
C GLU A 232 -6.28 8.59 22.57
N THR A 233 -6.82 9.71 22.09
CA THR A 233 -8.18 9.79 21.54
C THR A 233 -8.34 9.05 20.21
N VAL A 234 -7.24 8.74 19.52
CA VAL A 234 -7.21 8.02 18.25
C VAL A 234 -6.79 6.57 18.46
N HIS A 235 -5.76 6.35 19.26
CA HIS A 235 -5.21 5.01 19.50
C HIS A 235 -4.69 4.87 20.92
N LYS A 236 -4.96 3.74 21.55
CA LYS A 236 -4.47 3.46 22.90
C LYS A 236 -2.95 3.38 22.87
N LYS A 237 -2.28 4.20 23.68
CA LYS A 237 -0.81 4.22 23.79
C LYS A 237 -0.28 2.81 24.07
N ASN A 238 0.78 2.42 23.35
CA ASN A 238 1.44 1.12 23.42
C ASN A 238 0.58 -0.09 23.01
N ALA A 239 -0.65 0.10 22.51
CA ALA A 239 -1.40 -1.02 21.95
C ALA A 239 -0.83 -1.38 20.57
N PRO A 240 -0.43 -2.64 20.34
CA PRO A 240 0.02 -3.06 19.02
C PRO A 240 -1.12 -3.02 18.00
N PHE A 241 -0.78 -2.79 16.74
CA PHE A 241 -1.70 -2.89 15.62
C PHE A 241 -1.03 -3.54 14.40
N THR A 242 -1.84 -3.98 13.45
CA THR A 242 -1.42 -4.59 12.18
C THR A 242 -2.15 -3.89 11.05
N LEU A 243 -1.56 -3.88 9.87
CA LEU A 243 -2.21 -3.53 8.62
C LEU A 243 -2.49 -4.82 7.85
N GLU A 244 -3.74 -5.05 7.50
CA GLU A 244 -4.16 -6.10 6.58
C GLU A 244 -4.81 -5.47 5.35
N LEU A 245 -4.93 -6.22 4.27
CA LEU A 245 -5.65 -5.76 3.07
C LEU A 245 -7.03 -5.18 3.43
N PRO A 246 -7.39 -4.00 2.90
CA PRO A 246 -8.68 -3.40 3.18
C PRO A 246 -9.79 -4.23 2.53
N ASP A 247 -11.01 -4.07 3.01
CA ASP A 247 -12.16 -4.67 2.34
C ASP A 247 -12.27 -4.13 0.91
N LYS A 248 -12.59 -5.02 -0.04
CA LYS A 248 -12.63 -4.72 -1.49
C LYS A 248 -11.29 -4.29 -2.07
N PHE A 249 -10.18 -4.76 -1.49
CA PHE A 249 -8.88 -4.73 -2.17
C PHE A 249 -9.00 -5.39 -3.55
N ASN A 250 -8.40 -4.77 -4.56
CA ASN A 250 -8.34 -5.31 -5.91
C ASN A 250 -6.88 -5.58 -6.28
N ALA A 251 -6.52 -6.87 -6.34
CA ALA A 251 -5.18 -7.33 -6.65
C ALA A 251 -4.70 -6.95 -8.07
N SER A 252 -5.62 -6.58 -8.97
CA SER A 252 -5.27 -6.14 -10.33
C SER A 252 -4.97 -4.64 -10.43
N LYS A 253 -4.96 -3.90 -9.31
CA LYS A 253 -4.85 -2.43 -9.26
C LYS A 253 -3.87 -1.97 -8.19
N ILE A 254 -3.40 -0.73 -8.34
CA ILE A 254 -2.65 -0.03 -7.30
C ILE A 254 -3.62 0.76 -6.40
N GLY A 255 -3.58 0.48 -5.10
CA GLY A 255 -4.35 1.20 -4.10
C GLY A 255 -3.69 2.50 -3.69
N LEU A 256 -4.46 3.59 -3.74
CA LEU A 256 -4.04 4.94 -3.34
C LEU A 256 -5.14 5.64 -2.54
N SER A 257 -4.77 6.57 -1.65
CA SER A 257 -5.76 7.44 -1.02
C SER A 257 -6.16 8.58 -1.95
N GLU A 258 -7.47 8.82 -2.12
CA GLU A 258 -7.98 9.95 -2.89
C GLU A 258 -7.91 11.25 -2.07
N VAL A 259 -7.32 12.29 -2.66
CA VAL A 259 -7.19 13.64 -2.10
C VAL A 259 -8.10 14.62 -2.83
N GLY A 260 -8.14 14.52 -4.15
CA GLY A 260 -8.92 15.36 -5.05
C GLY A 260 -9.71 14.55 -6.06
N PRO A 261 -10.60 15.20 -6.84
CA PRO A 261 -11.45 14.52 -7.81
C PRO A 261 -10.66 14.08 -9.06
N GLY A 262 -10.52 12.76 -9.27
CA GLY A 262 -9.72 12.19 -10.36
C GLY A 262 -10.25 12.47 -11.77
N ASP A 263 -11.56 12.66 -11.92
CA ASP A 263 -12.19 13.01 -13.20
C ASP A 263 -11.69 14.36 -13.75
N LYS A 264 -11.23 15.26 -12.87
CA LYS A 264 -10.59 16.52 -13.29
C LYS A 264 -9.21 16.28 -13.90
N ILE A 265 -8.41 15.38 -13.33
CA ILE A 265 -7.04 15.10 -13.82
C ILE A 265 -7.07 14.53 -15.24
N SER A 266 -8.06 13.71 -15.56
CA SER A 266 -8.23 13.11 -16.90
C SER A 266 -8.44 14.13 -18.04
N LYS A 267 -8.54 15.43 -17.74
CA LYS A 267 -8.74 16.51 -18.71
C LYS A 267 -7.59 17.52 -18.72
N LEU A 268 -6.57 17.32 -17.89
CA LEU A 268 -5.45 18.24 -17.72
C LEU A 268 -4.20 17.70 -18.37
N ARG A 269 -3.28 18.61 -18.69
CA ARG A 269 -1.91 18.28 -19.07
C ARG A 269 -1.04 18.18 -17.81
N PRO A 270 0.05 17.39 -17.80
CA PRO A 270 0.95 17.31 -16.66
C PRO A 270 1.45 18.66 -16.14
N TRP A 271 1.81 19.58 -17.03
CA TRP A 271 2.22 20.93 -16.62
C TRP A 271 1.14 21.68 -15.84
N GLU A 272 -0.13 21.53 -16.20
CA GLU A 272 -1.23 22.19 -15.48
C GLU A 272 -1.44 21.62 -14.07
N ILE A 273 -1.07 20.36 -13.86
CA ILE A 273 -1.12 19.70 -12.55
C ILE A 273 -0.07 20.34 -11.64
N ILE A 274 1.17 20.45 -12.11
CA ILE A 274 2.28 21.04 -11.34
C ILE A 274 2.05 22.55 -11.12
N GLN A 275 1.67 23.28 -12.17
CA GLN A 275 1.47 24.73 -12.10
C GLN A 275 0.36 25.15 -11.13
N LYS A 276 -0.64 24.27 -10.92
CA LYS A 276 -1.81 24.54 -10.07
C LYS A 276 -1.79 23.75 -8.75
N ASP A 277 -0.70 23.05 -8.43
CA ASP A 277 -0.56 22.18 -7.24
C ASP A 277 -1.74 21.21 -7.07
N LEU A 278 -2.14 20.55 -8.16
CA LEU A 278 -3.31 19.68 -8.19
C LEU A 278 -2.94 18.25 -7.85
N VAL A 279 -3.59 17.70 -6.82
CA VAL A 279 -3.34 16.33 -6.35
C VAL A 279 -4.61 15.49 -6.48
N TRP A 280 -4.56 14.42 -7.27
CA TRP A 280 -5.63 13.40 -7.26
C TRP A 280 -5.46 12.45 -6.10
N THR A 281 -4.31 11.79 -6.01
CA THR A 281 -4.03 10.76 -5.01
C THR A 281 -2.79 11.07 -4.19
N ALA A 282 -2.80 10.67 -2.92
CA ALA A 282 -1.64 10.79 -2.05
C ALA A 282 -0.61 9.68 -2.31
N GLY A 283 0.68 10.04 -2.30
CA GLY A 283 1.78 9.08 -2.35
C GLY A 283 2.14 8.47 -0.99
N GLY A 284 1.58 8.97 0.12
CA GLY A 284 2.02 8.59 1.47
C GLY A 284 1.71 7.15 1.89
N PHE A 285 0.82 6.48 1.15
CA PHE A 285 0.60 5.04 1.26
C PHE A 285 0.21 4.47 -0.12
N VAL A 286 1.06 3.62 -0.68
CA VAL A 286 0.86 2.98 -1.99
C VAL A 286 0.80 1.48 -1.78
N LEU A 287 -0.30 0.84 -2.14
CA LEU A 287 -0.56 -0.58 -1.87
C LEU A 287 -0.71 -1.36 -3.18
N GLY A 288 -0.08 -2.53 -3.29
CA GLY A 288 -0.28 -3.39 -4.45
C GLY A 288 0.25 -4.80 -4.23
N THR A 289 -0.11 -5.71 -5.12
CA THR A 289 0.64 -6.97 -5.28
C THR A 289 2.04 -6.65 -5.80
N LYS A 290 2.99 -7.58 -5.64
CA LYS A 290 4.34 -7.44 -6.21
C LYS A 290 4.31 -7.10 -7.69
N GLU A 291 3.49 -7.83 -8.46
CA GLU A 291 3.32 -7.63 -9.90
C GLU A 291 2.84 -6.20 -10.22
N LYS A 292 1.74 -5.76 -9.59
CA LYS A 292 1.20 -4.44 -9.87
C LYS A 292 2.08 -3.31 -9.36
N MET A 293 2.80 -3.53 -8.26
CA MET A 293 3.77 -2.56 -7.78
C MET A 293 4.93 -2.40 -8.78
N GLN A 294 5.42 -3.50 -9.36
CA GLN A 294 6.47 -3.46 -10.38
C GLN A 294 6.03 -2.71 -11.65
N GLU A 295 4.81 -2.97 -12.12
CA GLU A 295 4.20 -2.22 -13.24
C GLU A 295 4.09 -0.72 -12.92
N PHE A 296 3.71 -0.39 -11.68
CA PHE A 296 3.55 0.98 -11.24
C PHE A 296 4.87 1.71 -11.16
N ILE A 297 5.91 1.11 -10.57
CA ILE A 297 7.27 1.67 -10.50
C ILE A 297 7.79 1.94 -11.92
N THR A 298 7.61 0.99 -12.83
CA THR A 298 8.04 1.13 -14.23
C THR A 298 7.34 2.32 -14.90
N SER A 299 6.03 2.42 -14.74
CA SER A 299 5.24 3.53 -15.29
C SER A 299 5.61 4.87 -14.66
N TYR A 300 5.91 4.85 -13.35
CA TYR A 300 6.28 6.03 -12.58
C TYR A 300 7.63 6.58 -13.02
N LYS A 301 8.66 5.74 -13.10
CA LYS A 301 10.00 6.16 -13.54
C LYS A 301 9.96 6.72 -14.96
N ALA A 302 9.31 6.03 -15.89
CA ALA A 302 9.15 6.52 -17.25
C ALA A 302 8.41 7.87 -17.33
N ALA A 303 7.44 8.10 -16.44
CA ALA A 303 6.75 9.39 -16.36
C ALA A 303 7.65 10.48 -15.76
N GLN A 304 8.40 10.16 -14.70
CA GLN A 304 9.36 11.08 -14.10
C GLN A 304 10.41 11.54 -15.12
N ASP A 305 10.98 10.61 -15.90
CA ASP A 305 11.96 10.90 -16.94
C ASP A 305 11.38 11.87 -18.00
N GLU A 306 10.19 11.56 -18.54
CA GLU A 306 9.52 12.46 -19.51
C GLU A 306 9.21 13.83 -18.93
N LEU A 307 8.74 13.88 -17.68
CA LEU A 307 8.43 15.15 -17.04
C LEU A 307 9.70 16.00 -16.87
N LEU A 308 10.79 15.39 -16.43
CA LEU A 308 12.07 16.09 -16.28
C LEU A 308 12.64 16.56 -17.61
N GLU A 309 12.55 15.76 -18.68
CA GLU A 309 12.94 16.15 -20.05
C GLU A 309 12.21 17.41 -20.57
N HIS A 310 11.07 17.73 -19.96
CA HIS A 310 10.26 18.90 -20.27
C HIS A 310 10.28 19.98 -19.18
N ASP A 311 11.29 19.95 -18.30
CA ASP A 311 11.43 20.90 -17.19
C ASP A 311 10.19 20.88 -16.27
N MET A 312 9.58 19.71 -16.07
CA MET A 312 8.42 19.49 -15.21
C MET A 312 8.82 18.55 -14.08
N ILE A 313 9.14 19.06 -12.89
CA ILE A 313 9.36 18.18 -11.73
C ILE A 313 8.81 18.77 -10.44
N SER A 314 8.35 17.88 -9.57
CA SER A 314 7.74 18.21 -8.30
C SER A 314 7.70 16.98 -7.39
N ALA A 315 6.91 17.06 -6.31
CA ALA A 315 6.59 15.96 -5.42
C ALA A 315 6.03 14.72 -6.14
N ASP A 316 6.21 13.56 -5.51
CA ASP A 316 5.72 12.29 -6.03
C ASP A 316 4.24 12.28 -6.44
N MET A 317 3.37 12.90 -5.65
CA MET A 317 1.93 12.97 -5.90
C MET A 317 1.54 13.69 -7.21
N HIS A 318 2.38 14.61 -7.70
CA HIS A 318 2.18 15.25 -9.00
C HIS A 318 2.54 14.30 -10.14
N THR A 319 3.65 13.57 -10.02
CA THR A 319 4.03 12.50 -10.97
C THR A 319 2.95 11.42 -11.01
N ILE A 320 2.44 10.97 -9.85
CA ILE A 320 1.32 10.01 -9.80
C ILE A 320 0.12 10.56 -10.57
N SER A 321 -0.26 11.82 -10.35
CA SER A 321 -1.39 12.43 -11.05
C SER A 321 -1.13 12.56 -12.56
N ALA A 322 0.10 12.89 -12.96
CA ALA A 322 0.51 13.04 -14.36
C ALA A 322 0.41 11.73 -15.15
N ILE A 323 0.78 10.58 -14.55
CA ILE A 323 0.69 9.24 -15.18
C ILE A 323 -0.70 8.97 -15.75
N TYR A 324 -1.76 9.49 -15.11
CA TYR A 324 -3.15 9.25 -15.49
C TYR A 324 -3.78 10.39 -16.31
N THR A 325 -2.97 11.28 -16.87
CA THR A 325 -3.41 12.29 -17.85
C THR A 325 -3.58 11.66 -19.24
N PRO A 326 -4.36 12.29 -20.16
CA PRO A 326 -4.49 11.81 -21.53
C PRO A 326 -3.17 11.69 -22.30
N GLN A 327 -2.15 12.49 -21.95
CA GLN A 327 -0.81 12.36 -22.55
C GLN A 327 -0.16 11.04 -22.16
N MET A 328 -0.12 10.74 -20.86
CA MET A 328 0.74 9.67 -20.34
C MET A 328 0.01 8.33 -20.22
N VAL A 329 -1.33 8.32 -20.10
CA VAL A 329 -2.12 7.08 -19.97
C VAL A 329 -1.99 6.16 -21.18
N LYS A 330 -1.60 6.69 -22.35
CA LYS A 330 -1.34 5.91 -23.57
C LYS A 330 -0.21 4.89 -23.41
N ARG A 331 0.64 5.06 -22.40
CA ARG A 331 1.71 4.13 -22.03
C ARG A 331 1.20 2.88 -21.31
N GLY A 332 -0.10 2.84 -20.98
CA GLY A 332 -0.74 1.71 -20.30
C GLY A 332 -0.27 1.54 -18.86
N PRO A 333 -0.32 2.58 -18.00
CA PRO A 333 -0.03 2.40 -16.58
C PRO A 333 -1.03 1.43 -15.94
N PRO A 334 -0.66 0.73 -14.85
CA PRO A 334 -1.61 -0.12 -14.14
C PRO A 334 -2.78 0.72 -13.63
N GLU A 335 -3.97 0.13 -13.58
CA GLU A 335 -5.13 0.85 -13.08
C GLU A 335 -4.99 1.21 -11.59
N ALA A 336 -5.39 2.43 -11.24
CA ALA A 336 -5.48 2.85 -9.84
C ALA A 336 -6.86 2.57 -9.23
N LYS A 337 -6.87 2.17 -7.96
CA LYS A 337 -8.04 2.18 -7.08
C LYS A 337 -7.86 3.28 -6.05
N ALA A 338 -8.61 4.36 -6.22
CA ALA A 338 -8.64 5.45 -5.26
C ALA A 338 -9.61 5.13 -4.09
N TYR A 339 -9.14 5.32 -2.86
CA TYR A 339 -9.89 5.09 -1.62
C TYR A 339 -10.24 6.41 -0.95
N ILE A 340 -11.51 6.57 -0.57
CA ILE A 340 -12.04 7.81 0.00
C ILE A 340 -12.50 7.56 1.44
N CYS A 341 -12.10 8.44 2.34
CA CYS A 341 -12.53 8.45 3.74
C CYS A 341 -13.22 9.77 4.06
N ARG A 342 -14.26 9.74 4.90
CA ARG A 342 -14.94 10.96 5.34
C ARG A 342 -14.20 11.58 6.52
N ASP A 343 -14.26 12.90 6.62
CA ASP A 343 -13.69 13.61 7.76
C ASP A 343 -14.24 13.06 9.10
N GLY A 344 -13.36 12.88 10.08
CA GLY A 344 -13.69 12.27 11.37
C GLY A 344 -13.65 10.74 11.40
N TRP A 345 -13.51 10.06 10.26
CA TRP A 345 -13.27 8.61 10.27
C TRP A 345 -12.00 8.27 11.04
N PHE A 346 -12.02 7.14 11.75
CA PHE A 346 -10.93 6.67 12.62
C PHE A 346 -10.48 7.67 13.69
N GLY A 347 -11.32 8.67 14.03
CA GLY A 347 -10.96 9.73 14.98
C GLY A 347 -9.98 10.76 14.45
N ILE A 348 -9.66 10.74 13.14
CA ILE A 348 -8.77 11.70 12.49
C ILE A 348 -9.55 12.69 11.63
N ARG A 349 -9.04 13.92 11.51
CA ARG A 349 -9.68 15.02 10.76
C ARG A 349 -8.72 15.71 9.81
N GLY A 350 -9.28 16.41 8.84
CA GLY A 350 -8.58 17.30 7.91
C GLY A 350 -7.81 16.55 6.82
N THR A 351 -6.67 17.13 6.43
CA THR A 351 -5.82 16.60 5.35
C THR A 351 -5.33 15.18 5.65
N VAL A 352 -5.01 14.88 6.90
CA VAL A 352 -4.58 13.54 7.34
C VAL A 352 -5.61 12.46 6.97
N THR A 353 -6.91 12.73 7.11
CA THR A 353 -7.96 11.76 6.78
C THR A 353 -7.99 11.43 5.29
N LYS A 354 -7.72 12.42 4.43
CA LYS A 354 -7.63 12.23 2.99
C LYS A 354 -6.35 11.50 2.62
N TYR A 355 -5.19 12.03 3.00
CA TYR A 355 -3.89 11.51 2.58
C TYR A 355 -3.59 10.13 3.18
N GLY A 356 -4.02 9.86 4.40
CA GLY A 356 -3.82 8.58 5.09
C GLY A 356 -4.95 7.56 4.91
N CYS A 357 -6.03 7.88 4.17
CA CYS A 357 -7.25 7.08 4.14
C CYS A 357 -7.01 5.57 3.98
N LEU A 358 -6.26 5.17 2.95
CA LEU A 358 -6.01 3.76 2.66
C LEU A 358 -5.25 3.06 3.79
N ALA A 359 -4.24 3.70 4.38
CA ALA A 359 -3.48 3.12 5.48
C ALA A 359 -4.37 2.87 6.71
N PHE A 360 -5.26 3.80 7.03
CA PHE A 360 -6.21 3.63 8.14
C PHE A 360 -7.31 2.61 7.83
N LEU A 361 -7.73 2.47 6.57
CA LEU A 361 -8.61 1.37 6.15
C LEU A 361 -7.94 0.00 6.34
N CYS A 362 -6.64 -0.12 6.04
CA CYS A 362 -5.89 -1.36 6.27
C CYS A 362 -5.80 -1.69 7.77
N LYS A 363 -5.61 -0.68 8.62
CA LYS A 363 -5.62 -0.84 10.08
C LYS A 363 -7.00 -1.28 10.59
N GLU A 364 -8.06 -0.61 10.17
CA GLU A 364 -9.43 -0.94 10.59
C GLU A 364 -9.85 -2.34 10.15
N ALA A 365 -9.45 -2.75 8.94
CA ALA A 365 -9.72 -4.09 8.42
C ALA A 365 -9.09 -5.17 9.31
N ALA A 366 -7.83 -5.00 9.70
CA ALA A 366 -7.15 -5.90 10.63
C ALA A 366 -7.84 -5.95 12.00
N GLU A 367 -8.19 -4.80 12.57
CA GLU A 367 -8.84 -4.71 13.88
C GLU A 367 -10.24 -5.32 13.90
N THR A 368 -11.02 -5.09 12.84
CA THR A 368 -12.34 -5.68 12.67
C THR A 368 -12.27 -7.20 12.59
N ARG A 369 -11.33 -7.73 11.79
CA ARG A 369 -11.13 -9.18 11.67
C ARG A 369 -10.59 -9.80 12.95
N ALA A 370 -9.69 -9.12 13.66
CA ALA A 370 -9.21 -9.57 14.97
C ALA A 370 -10.36 -9.69 15.98
N LYS A 371 -11.23 -8.67 16.08
CA LYS A 371 -12.44 -8.71 16.94
C LYS A 371 -13.38 -9.84 16.53
N ALA A 372 -13.59 -10.06 15.23
CA ALA A 372 -14.43 -11.15 14.74
C ALA A 372 -13.85 -12.53 15.10
N ARG A 373 -12.52 -12.72 14.98
CA ARG A 373 -11.82 -13.95 15.39
C ARG A 373 -11.95 -14.19 16.90
N MET A 374 -11.75 -13.18 17.73
CA MET A 374 -11.93 -13.28 19.19
C MET A 374 -13.35 -13.68 19.57
N LYS A 375 -14.35 -13.01 18.98
CA LYS A 375 -15.76 -13.33 19.21
C LYS A 375 -16.10 -14.77 18.79
N ALA A 376 -15.57 -15.24 17.67
CA ALA A 376 -15.76 -16.63 17.21
C ALA A 376 -15.12 -17.66 18.15
N GLN A 377 -14.11 -17.26 18.93
CA GLN A 377 -13.44 -18.09 19.94
C GLN A 377 -14.07 -17.97 21.34
N GLY A 378 -15.14 -17.19 21.50
CA GLY A 378 -15.80 -16.97 22.78
C GLY A 378 -15.04 -16.05 23.74
N LEU A 379 -14.12 -15.24 23.21
CA LEU A 379 -13.32 -14.25 23.94
C LEU A 379 -13.91 -12.84 23.87
#